data_AF-A0A248JP41-F1
#
_entry.id   AF-A0A248JP41-F1
#
_cell.length_a   1.000
_cell.length_b   1.000
_cell.length_c   1.000
_cell.angle_alpha   90.00
_cell.angle_beta   90.00
_cell.angle_gamma   90.00
#
_symmetry.space_group_name_H-M   'P 1'
#
loop_
_entity.id
_entity.type
_entity.pdbx_description
1 polymer ?
#
loop_
_entity_poly.entity_id
_entity_poly.type
_entity_poly.pdbx_seq_one_letter_code
_entity_poly.pdbx_strand_id
1 'polypeptide(L)'
;MNVEASHHVDCSDIGPDGYYDYYYAYTIWRFSDGGPRVLIVRGYDDETDATLKAWENLDGTRGPVGAVDLFHPLVRQAMEHLRREGRSVQRLSRHGIVPATPIRGWARACVLGLGYWLGLRAEVVKSSPGPSTPEG
;
A
#
# COMPACT_ATOMS: atom_id res chain seq x y z
N MET A 1 -7.87 10.34 8.39
CA MET A 1 -6.54 10.43 7.78
C MET A 1 -6.06 11.86 7.87
N ASN A 2 -4.88 12.08 8.46
CA ASN A 2 -4.15 13.34 8.40
C ASN A 2 -3.20 13.34 7.19
N VAL A 3 -2.97 14.52 6.61
CA VAL A 3 -2.06 14.71 5.48
C VAL A 3 -1.15 15.89 5.79
N GLU A 4 0.15 15.65 5.82
CA GLU A 4 1.16 16.70 5.84
C GLU A 4 1.83 16.74 4.47
N ALA A 5 1.80 17.90 3.82
CA ALA A 5 2.47 18.14 2.56
C ALA A 5 3.62 19.12 2.77
N SER A 6 4.78 18.80 2.23
CA SER A 6 5.95 19.68 2.23
C SER A 6 6.49 19.79 0.82
N HIS A 7 6.69 21.02 0.37
CA HIS A 7 7.27 21.33 -0.94
C HIS A 7 8.78 21.46 -0.81
N HIS A 8 9.50 20.91 -1.79
CA HIS A 8 10.96 20.85 -1.83
C HIS A 8 11.44 21.24 -3.22
N VAL A 9 12.55 21.98 -3.26
CA VAL A 9 13.27 22.30 -4.49
C VAL A 9 14.72 21.87 -4.30
N ASP A 10 15.22 21.08 -5.24
CA ASP A 10 16.60 20.62 -5.32
C ASP A 10 17.18 21.07 -6.67
N CYS A 11 18.08 22.04 -6.63
CA CYS A 11 18.65 22.64 -7.82
C CYS A 11 20.15 22.92 -7.64
N SER A 12 20.87 23.00 -8.75
CA SER A 12 22.25 23.48 -8.76
C SER A 12 22.32 24.96 -8.36
N ASP A 13 23.54 25.50 -8.28
CA ASP A 13 23.74 26.95 -8.38
C ASP A 13 23.37 27.43 -9.79
N ILE A 14 23.12 28.73 -9.93
CA ILE A 14 22.89 29.36 -11.23
C ILE A 14 24.24 29.50 -11.96
N GLY A 15 24.32 28.95 -13.16
CA GLY A 15 25.50 29.02 -14.01
C GLY A 15 25.74 30.41 -14.61
N PRO A 16 26.90 30.64 -15.26
CA PRO A 16 27.23 31.92 -15.90
C PRO A 16 26.27 32.33 -17.02
N ASP A 17 25.52 31.38 -17.57
CA ASP A 17 24.49 31.59 -18.60
C ASP A 17 23.11 31.96 -18.01
N GLY A 18 22.99 31.99 -16.68
CA GLY A 18 21.76 32.32 -15.97
C GLY A 18 20.79 31.15 -15.79
N TYR A 19 21.20 29.92 -16.10
CA TYR A 19 20.37 28.72 -15.95
C TYR A 19 20.87 27.80 -14.84
N TYR A 20 19.98 26.94 -14.34
CA TYR A 20 20.36 25.82 -13.49
C TYR A 20 20.78 24.62 -14.35
N ASP A 21 21.83 23.91 -13.96
CA ASP A 21 22.22 22.64 -14.57
C ASP A 21 21.18 21.54 -14.27
N TYR A 22 20.56 21.60 -13.09
CA TYR A 22 19.39 20.78 -12.74
C TYR A 22 18.44 21.54 -11.83
N TYR A 23 17.15 21.25 -11.98
CA TYR A 23 16.08 21.83 -11.16
C TYR A 23 14.99 20.78 -10.95
N TYR A 24 14.80 20.34 -9.71
CA TYR A 24 13.76 19.39 -9.34
C TYR A 24 12.87 20.01 -8.26
N ALA A 25 11.62 20.27 -8.59
CA ALA A 25 10.60 20.66 -7.61
C ALA A 25 9.66 19.47 -7.36
N TYR A 26 9.43 19.16 -6.08
CA TYR A 26 8.59 18.04 -5.71
C TYR A 26 7.90 18.25 -4.37
N THR A 27 6.75 17.60 -4.22
CA THR A 27 6.01 17.54 -2.96
C THR A 27 6.18 16.16 -2.32
N ILE A 28 6.46 16.15 -1.02
CA ILE A 28 6.38 14.95 -0.17
C ILE A 28 5.11 15.04 0.66
N TRP A 29 4.23 14.06 0.49
CA TRP A 29 3.08 13.84 1.35
C TRP A 29 3.37 12.76 2.38
N ARG A 30 2.99 13.03 3.62
CA ARG A 30 3.00 12.08 4.75
C ARG A 30 1.55 11.86 5.18
N PHE A 31 1.05 10.64 4.99
CA PHE A 31 -0.30 10.25 5.37
C PHE A 31 -0.25 9.41 6.65
N SER A 32 -1.13 9.74 7.61
CA SER A 32 -1.27 8.97 8.85
C SER A 32 -2.74 8.85 9.26
N ASP A 33 -3.07 7.80 10.02
CA ASP A 33 -4.42 7.52 10.54
C ASP A 33 -4.43 7.28 12.05
N GLY A 34 -3.38 7.69 12.76
CA GLY A 34 -3.18 7.41 14.19
C GLY A 34 -2.54 6.04 14.46
N GLY A 35 -2.29 5.24 13.41
CA GLY A 35 -1.53 4.00 13.50
C GLY A 35 -0.01 4.19 13.64
N PRO A 36 0.74 3.10 13.82
CA PRO A 36 2.18 3.11 14.09
C PRO A 36 3.06 3.38 12.85
N ARG A 37 2.45 3.62 11.69
CA ARG A 37 3.17 3.80 10.42
C ARG A 37 2.64 5.01 9.67
N VAL A 38 3.55 5.70 9.00
CA VAL A 38 3.26 6.82 8.10
C VAL A 38 3.52 6.37 6.67
N LEU A 39 2.58 6.64 5.78
CA LEU A 39 2.76 6.40 4.35
C LEU A 39 3.42 7.63 3.71
N ILE A 40 4.55 7.42 3.07
CA ILE A 40 5.31 8.45 2.36
C ILE A 40 5.04 8.37 0.87
N VAL A 41 4.59 9.47 0.29
CA VAL A 41 4.34 9.62 -1.15
C VAL A 41 5.13 10.82 -1.66
N ARG A 42 5.66 10.73 -2.88
CA ARG A 42 6.34 11.84 -3.55
C ARG A 42 5.82 12.01 -4.97
N GLY A 43 5.67 13.25 -5.41
CA GLY A 43 5.33 13.61 -6.78
C GLY A 43 6.09 14.86 -7.19
N TYR A 44 6.54 14.89 -8.43
CA TYR A 44 7.22 16.06 -8.99
C TYR A 44 6.19 17.07 -9.48
N ASP A 45 6.54 18.35 -9.51
CA ASP A 45 5.61 19.42 -9.88
C ASP A 45 5.31 19.43 -11.39
N ASP A 46 6.26 18.95 -12.19
CA ASP A 46 6.18 18.83 -13.65
C ASP A 46 5.60 17.49 -14.13
N GLU A 47 5.33 16.54 -13.23
CA GLU A 47 4.74 15.24 -13.53
C GLU A 47 3.33 15.11 -12.93
N THR A 48 2.44 14.35 -13.58
CA THR A 48 1.13 14.03 -12.99
C THR A 48 1.20 12.89 -11.97
N ASP A 49 2.29 12.13 -11.94
CA ASP A 49 2.42 10.92 -11.14
C ASP A 49 2.85 11.20 -9.69
N ALA A 50 2.11 10.62 -8.75
CA ALA A 50 2.48 10.49 -7.35
C ALA A 50 2.92 9.06 -7.06
N THR A 51 4.13 8.90 -6.52
CA THR A 51 4.75 7.60 -6.25
C THR A 51 4.66 7.25 -4.77
N LEU A 52 4.03 6.12 -4.44
CA LEU A 52 4.09 5.51 -3.11
C LEU A 52 5.53 5.05 -2.84
N LYS A 53 6.26 5.80 -2.00
CA LYS A 53 7.70 5.61 -1.80
C LYS A 53 8.00 4.56 -0.72
N ALA A 54 7.40 4.72 0.46
CA ALA A 54 7.71 3.88 1.61
C ALA A 54 6.64 3.95 2.70
N TRP A 55 6.61 2.89 3.51
CA TRP A 55 6.13 2.95 4.89
C TRP A 55 7.27 3.39 5.79
N GLU A 56 7.00 4.35 6.67
CA GLU A 56 7.91 4.77 7.74
C GLU A 56 7.33 4.30 9.08
N ASN A 57 8.12 3.56 9.85
CA ASN A 57 7.78 3.11 11.21
C ASN A 57 8.14 4.19 12.24
N LEU A 58 7.64 4.05 13.48
CA LEU A 58 7.96 4.97 14.59
C LEU A 58 9.46 5.09 14.91
N ASP A 59 10.24 4.05 14.62
CA ASP A 59 11.70 4.04 14.80
C ASP A 59 12.47 4.70 13.65
N GLY A 60 11.75 5.28 12.67
CA GLY A 60 12.31 5.92 11.48
C GLY A 60 12.74 4.95 10.37
N THR A 61 12.60 3.63 10.57
CA THR A 61 12.91 2.66 9.53
C THR A 61 11.90 2.73 8.40
N ARG A 62 12.38 2.51 7.16
CA ARG A 62 11.55 2.60 5.96
C ARG A 62 11.49 1.27 5.22
N GLY A 63 10.27 0.85 4.88
CA GLY A 63 10.00 -0.35 4.07
C GLY A 63 9.26 0.01 2.77
N PRO A 64 9.43 -0.75 1.69
CA PRO A 64 8.71 -0.50 0.44
C PRO A 64 7.20 -0.72 0.60
N VAL A 65 6.41 0.01 -0.21
CA VAL A 65 4.96 -0.22 -0.30
C VAL A 65 4.69 -1.35 -1.29
N GLY A 66 4.31 -2.51 -0.76
CA GLY A 66 4.05 -3.73 -1.51
C GLY A 66 2.68 -3.76 -2.20
N ALA A 67 2.47 -4.75 -3.05
CA ALA A 67 1.18 -4.94 -3.73
C ALA A 67 0.02 -5.24 -2.75
N VAL A 68 0.31 -5.95 -1.66
CA VAL A 68 -0.68 -6.26 -0.60
C VAL A 68 -1.08 -4.99 0.16
N ASP A 69 -0.17 -4.04 0.32
CA ASP A 69 -0.44 -2.79 1.03
C ASP A 69 -1.45 -1.90 0.28
N LEU A 70 -1.68 -2.12 -1.02
CA LEU A 70 -2.72 -1.41 -1.77
C LEU A 70 -4.14 -1.67 -1.24
N PHE A 71 -4.33 -2.73 -0.44
CA PHE A 71 -5.58 -3.00 0.25
C PHE A 71 -5.68 -2.32 1.63
N HIS A 72 -4.59 -1.74 2.14
CA HIS A 72 -4.59 -1.04 3.43
C HIS A 72 -5.49 0.20 3.38
N PRO A 73 -6.34 0.45 4.40
CA PRO A 73 -7.27 1.58 4.41
C PRO A 73 -6.59 2.94 4.20
N LEU A 74 -5.45 3.19 4.87
CA LEU A 74 -4.67 4.42 4.70
C LEU A 74 -4.15 4.60 3.27
N VAL A 75 -3.65 3.53 2.63
CA VAL A 75 -3.15 3.61 1.24
C VAL A 75 -4.30 3.92 0.29
N ARG A 76 -5.47 3.32 0.49
CA ARG A 76 -6.66 3.62 -0.32
C ARG A 76 -7.11 5.07 -0.18
N GLN A 77 -7.18 5.58 1.05
CA GLN A 77 -7.56 6.98 1.31
C GLN A 77 -6.53 7.96 0.73
N ALA A 78 -5.23 7.66 0.85
CA ALA A 78 -4.16 8.47 0.25
C ALA A 78 -4.25 8.48 -1.28
N MET A 79 -4.42 7.31 -1.91
CA MET A 79 -4.61 7.23 -3.36
C MET A 79 -5.83 8.02 -3.84
N GLU A 80 -6.92 8.00 -3.09
CA GLU A 80 -8.13 8.76 -3.43
C GLU A 80 -7.93 10.28 -3.23
N HIS A 81 -7.23 10.69 -2.18
CA HIS A 81 -6.85 12.10 -1.99
C HIS A 81 -6.01 12.62 -3.15
N LEU A 82 -4.95 11.90 -3.53
CA LEU A 82 -4.07 12.29 -4.65
C LEU A 82 -4.80 12.34 -5.99
N ARG A 83 -5.70 11.39 -6.25
CA ARG A 83 -6.54 11.42 -7.46
C ARG A 83 -7.49 12.61 -7.50
N ARG A 84 -8.04 13.03 -6.35
CA ARG A 84 -8.85 14.26 -6.25
C ARG A 84 -8.04 15.52 -6.54
N GLU A 85 -6.74 15.49 -6.25
CA GLU A 85 -5.78 16.55 -6.64
C GLU A 85 -5.31 16.44 -8.10
N GLY A 86 -5.86 15.50 -8.89
CA GLY A 86 -5.51 15.31 -10.30
C GLY A 86 -4.26 14.47 -10.54
N ARG A 87 -3.71 13.80 -9.51
CA ARG A 87 -2.54 12.95 -9.64
C ARG A 87 -2.90 11.50 -10.02
N SER A 88 -2.13 10.91 -10.94
CA SER A 88 -2.07 9.46 -11.10
C SER A 88 -1.22 8.86 -9.97
N VAL A 89 -1.48 7.60 -9.59
CA VAL A 89 -0.75 6.98 -8.47
C VAL A 89 -0.03 5.72 -8.92
N GLN A 90 1.26 5.67 -8.62
CA GLN A 90 2.17 4.58 -8.93
C GLN A 90 2.94 4.14 -7.69
N ARG A 91 3.65 3.02 -7.78
CA ARG A 91 4.48 2.48 -6.70
C ARG A 91 5.78 1.89 -7.24
N LEU A 92 6.74 1.76 -6.36
CA LEU A 92 7.96 1.02 -6.65
C LEU A 92 7.72 -0.49 -6.58
N SER A 93 8.29 -1.22 -7.53
CA SER A 93 8.36 -2.67 -7.53
C SER A 93 9.78 -3.12 -7.84
N ARG A 94 10.08 -4.41 -7.62
CA ARG A 94 11.37 -5.01 -8.00
C ARG A 94 11.72 -4.86 -9.49
N HIS A 95 10.71 -4.61 -10.33
CA HIS A 95 10.82 -4.51 -11.78
C HIS A 95 10.71 -3.06 -12.29
N GLY A 96 10.78 -2.08 -11.39
CA GLY A 96 10.61 -0.66 -11.71
C GLY A 96 9.28 -0.09 -11.22
N ILE A 97 8.93 1.07 -11.76
CA ILE A 97 7.71 1.82 -11.42
C ILE A 97 6.51 1.15 -12.08
N VAL A 98 5.46 0.89 -11.29
CA VAL A 98 4.22 0.28 -11.79
C VAL A 98 3.00 1.04 -11.25
N PRO A 99 1.86 1.03 -11.97
CA PRO A 99 0.63 1.62 -11.46
C PRO A 99 0.21 1.04 -10.10
N ALA A 100 -0.34 1.87 -9.22
CA ALA A 100 -0.86 1.46 -7.92
C ALA A 100 -2.30 0.90 -8.04
N THR A 101 -2.49 -0.07 -8.93
CA THR A 101 -3.78 -0.75 -9.13
C THR A 101 -3.84 -2.02 -8.29
N PRO A 102 -4.84 -2.17 -7.40
CA PRO A 102 -5.07 -3.43 -6.70
C PRO A 102 -5.45 -4.52 -7.71
N ILE A 103 -4.62 -5.56 -7.87
CA ILE A 103 -4.94 -6.68 -8.76
C ILE A 103 -6.03 -7.52 -8.10
N ARG A 104 -7.26 -7.41 -8.62
CA ARG A 104 -8.48 -8.03 -8.08
C ARG A 104 -8.49 -9.57 -8.14
N GLY A 105 -7.56 -10.19 -8.87
CA GLY A 105 -7.52 -11.64 -9.12
C GLY A 105 -7.31 -12.51 -7.87
N TRP A 106 -6.60 -11.99 -6.86
CA TRP A 106 -6.28 -12.76 -5.63
C TRP A 106 -7.27 -12.52 -4.49
N ALA A 107 -8.08 -11.45 -4.56
CA ALA A 107 -9.10 -11.17 -3.55
C ALA A 107 -10.20 -12.26 -3.51
N ARG A 108 -10.47 -12.95 -4.62
CA ARG A 108 -11.31 -14.15 -4.62
C ARG A 108 -10.64 -15.34 -3.91
N ALA A 109 -9.32 -15.50 -4.05
CA ALA A 109 -8.59 -16.63 -3.46
C ALA A 109 -8.50 -16.55 -1.93
N CYS A 110 -8.34 -15.36 -1.34
CA CYS A 110 -8.33 -15.22 0.13
C CYS A 110 -9.73 -15.40 0.75
N VAL A 111 -10.80 -14.95 0.06
CA VAL A 111 -12.19 -15.16 0.53
C VAL A 111 -12.61 -16.64 0.40
N LEU A 112 -12.15 -17.33 -0.65
CA LEU A 112 -12.44 -18.77 -0.84
C LEU A 112 -11.53 -19.67 0.01
N GLY A 113 -10.31 -19.25 0.32
CA GLY A 113 -9.35 -20.01 1.15
C GLY A 113 -9.77 -20.10 2.62
N LEU A 114 -10.38 -19.04 3.19
CA LEU A 114 -10.95 -19.11 4.55
C LEU A 114 -12.25 -19.92 4.59
N GLY A 115 -13.08 -19.87 3.55
CA GLY A 115 -14.30 -20.67 3.47
C GLY A 115 -14.02 -22.18 3.39
N TYR A 116 -12.96 -22.59 2.69
CA TYR A 116 -12.60 -24.00 2.54
C TYR A 116 -12.02 -24.60 3.83
N TRP A 117 -11.29 -23.82 4.64
CA TRP A 117 -10.72 -24.29 5.91
C TRP A 117 -11.74 -24.38 7.05
N LEU A 118 -12.79 -23.54 7.05
CA LEU A 118 -13.90 -23.66 8.00
C LEU A 118 -14.88 -24.79 7.63
N GLY A 119 -15.05 -25.11 6.35
CA GLY A 119 -15.89 -26.24 5.90
C GLY A 119 -15.31 -27.61 6.27
N LEU A 120 -13.97 -27.78 6.20
CA LEU A 120 -13.32 -29.07 6.45
C LEU A 120 -13.27 -29.48 7.94
N ARG A 121 -13.50 -28.55 8.86
CA ARG A 121 -13.56 -28.84 10.31
C ARG A 121 -14.93 -29.34 10.77
N ALA A 122 -15.98 -29.18 9.97
CA ALA A 122 -17.34 -29.58 10.33
C ALA A 122 -17.66 -31.05 10.02
N GLU A 123 -16.98 -31.70 9.06
CA GLU A 123 -17.28 -33.08 8.67
C GLU A 123 -16.57 -34.16 9.50
N VAL A 124 -15.51 -33.84 10.25
CA VAL A 124 -14.68 -34.87 10.93
C VAL A 124 -15.24 -35.31 12.30
N VAL A 125 -16.28 -34.67 12.84
CA VAL A 125 -16.78 -34.97 14.21
C VAL A 125 -17.94 -35.98 14.25
N LYS A 126 -18.42 -36.50 13.12
CA LYS A 126 -19.65 -37.33 13.11
C LYS A 126 -19.45 -38.79 12.71
N SER A 127 -18.48 -39.48 13.34
CA SER A 127 -18.39 -40.95 13.28
C SER A 127 -17.80 -41.53 14.57
N SER A 128 -18.64 -41.75 15.58
CA SER A 128 -18.37 -42.77 16.60
C SER A 128 -19.53 -43.78 16.60
N PRO A 129 -19.30 -45.06 16.29
CA PRO A 129 -20.26 -46.10 16.61
C PRO A 129 -20.10 -46.47 18.09
N GLY A 130 -21.18 -46.36 18.86
CA GLY A 130 -21.22 -46.75 20.27
C GLY A 130 -21.11 -48.28 20.46
N PRO A 131 -20.75 -48.75 21.66
CA PRO A 131 -20.57 -50.17 21.94
C PRO A 131 -21.93 -50.89 22.05
N SER A 132 -22.04 -52.02 21.35
CA SER A 132 -23.16 -52.95 21.45
C SER A 132 -22.97 -53.90 22.64
N THR A 133 -23.85 -53.80 23.63
CA THR A 133 -24.06 -54.81 24.69
C THR A 133 -25.08 -55.84 24.19
N PRO A 134 -24.89 -57.15 24.36
CA PRO A 134 -26.00 -58.10 24.30
C PRO A 134 -26.48 -58.44 25.72
N GLU A 135 -27.77 -58.25 25.96
CA GLU A 135 -28.53 -58.95 27.01
C GLU A 135 -29.11 -60.25 26.42
N GLY A 136 -29.12 -61.32 27.21
CA GLY A 136 -29.85 -62.56 26.91
C GLY A 136 -29.04 -63.83 27.13
#